data_AF-A0A9W8W6H4-F1
#
_entry.id   AF-A0A9W8W6H4-F1
#
_cell.length_a   1.000
_cell.length_b   1.000
_cell.length_c   1.000
_cell.angle_alpha   90.00
_cell.angle_beta   90.00
_cell.angle_gamma   90.00
#
_symmetry.space_group_name_H-M   'P 1'
#
loop_
_entity.id
_entity.type
_entity.pdbx_description
1 polymer ?
#
loop_
_entity_poly.entity_id
_entity_poly.type
_entity_poly.pdbx_seq_one_letter_code
_entity_poly.pdbx_strand_id
1 'polypeptide(L)'
;MRETAKVFVNFVDNHIETFIDHYINKDDPLLCRTYQMAFDHSRSTRIKDERVLLHSVLRLWVGSRMESKQERVSGEEVLGMTPQDWDSTAGNYGKYLVPPVLQAQIEILTTSMILLPMQKEVLKILQRLIEKNLIKSWFTIYLTLFILLHSCSMLTRAEAVRAAREGKIGSQARYWNHQIVEEFHSGAKTMLAYFHYCSKGSHPFAMDWTRPTNVAFAELDQRQVQFIGETARLVKDKRS
;
A
#
# COMPACT_ATOMS: atom_id res chain seq x y z
N MET A 1 23.36 14.86 -0.39
CA MET A 1 22.61 13.66 0.05
C MET A 1 21.58 13.93 1.14
N ARG A 2 21.91 14.51 2.31
CA ARG A 2 20.90 14.75 3.38
C ARG A 2 19.73 15.65 2.95
N GLU A 3 20.00 16.68 2.16
CA GLU A 3 18.95 17.58 1.64
C GLU A 3 18.07 16.89 0.61
N THR A 4 18.67 16.19 -0.35
CA THR A 4 17.97 15.35 -1.34
C THR A 4 17.06 14.32 -0.67
N ALA A 5 17.53 13.70 0.41
CA ALA A 5 16.75 12.74 1.18
C ALA A 5 15.52 13.38 1.86
N LYS A 6 15.64 14.61 2.37
CA LYS A 6 14.49 15.36 2.91
C LYS A 6 13.48 15.69 1.81
N VAL A 7 13.95 16.07 0.62
CA VAL A 7 13.08 16.32 -0.53
C VAL A 7 12.30 15.05 -0.89
N PHE A 8 12.96 13.89 -0.93
CA PHE A 8 12.32 12.60 -1.19
C PHE A 8 11.25 12.23 -0.17
N VAL A 9 11.55 12.40 1.12
CA VAL A 9 10.59 12.14 2.20
C VAL A 9 9.39 13.08 2.09
N ASN A 10 9.63 14.38 1.90
CA ASN A 10 8.57 15.37 1.73
C ASN A 10 7.73 15.10 0.48
N PHE A 11 8.36 14.64 -0.61
CA PHE A 11 7.66 14.24 -1.82
C PHE A 11 6.67 13.12 -1.53
N VAL A 12 7.08 12.06 -0.83
CA VAL A 12 6.17 10.97 -0.47
C VAL A 12 5.04 11.46 0.43
N ASP A 13 5.35 12.23 1.47
CA ASP A 13 4.35 12.73 2.42
C ASP A 13 3.29 13.62 1.72
N ASN A 14 3.71 14.44 0.75
CA ASN A 14 2.81 15.35 0.03
C ASN A 14 1.98 14.68 -1.07
N HIS A 15 2.36 13.48 -1.54
CA HIS A 15 1.73 12.84 -2.70
C HIS A 15 0.99 11.55 -2.35
N ILE A 16 0.79 11.22 -1.07
CA ILE A 16 0.05 10.00 -0.67
C ILE A 16 -1.31 9.92 -1.36
N GLU A 17 -2.09 11.00 -1.33
CA GLU A 17 -3.41 11.08 -1.96
C GLU A 17 -3.34 10.92 -3.49
N THR A 18 -2.40 11.60 -4.14
CA THR A 18 -2.16 11.47 -5.59
C THR A 18 -1.83 10.03 -5.99
N PHE A 19 -1.04 9.33 -5.18
CA PHE A 19 -0.73 7.92 -5.42
C PHE A 19 -1.97 7.03 -5.24
N ILE A 20 -2.81 7.29 -4.23
CA ILE A 20 -4.08 6.58 -4.04
C ILE A 20 -4.95 6.75 -5.30
N ASP A 21 -5.15 7.98 -5.77
CA ASP A 21 -5.99 8.27 -6.93
C ASP A 21 -5.47 7.66 -8.24
N HIS A 22 -4.15 7.49 -8.37
CA HIS A 22 -3.54 6.93 -9.57
C HIS A 22 -3.50 5.40 -9.56
N TYR A 23 -3.21 4.77 -8.41
CA TYR A 23 -2.96 3.34 -8.32
C TYR A 23 -4.18 2.51 -7.91
N ILE A 24 -5.14 3.12 -7.22
CA ILE A 24 -6.36 2.43 -6.79
C ILE A 24 -7.42 2.55 -7.88
N ASN A 25 -8.03 1.42 -8.24
CA ASN A 25 -9.10 1.41 -9.22
C ASN A 25 -10.32 2.17 -8.69
N LYS A 26 -10.74 3.22 -9.42
CA LYS A 26 -11.91 4.03 -9.07
C LYS A 26 -13.22 3.25 -9.19
N ASP A 27 -13.23 2.20 -10.01
CA ASP A 27 -14.37 1.31 -10.19
C ASP A 27 -14.49 0.25 -9.07
N ASP A 28 -13.54 0.22 -8.13
CA ASP A 28 -13.64 -0.60 -6.92
C ASP A 28 -13.90 0.27 -5.69
N PRO A 29 -15.18 0.52 -5.33
CA PRO A 29 -15.55 1.36 -4.19
C PRO A 29 -14.95 0.85 -2.88
N LEU A 30 -14.73 -0.46 -2.73
CA LEU A 30 -14.16 -1.03 -1.52
C LEU A 30 -12.71 -0.60 -1.36
N LEU A 31 -11.90 -0.73 -2.41
CA LEU A 31 -10.50 -0.30 -2.37
C LEU A 31 -10.39 1.22 -2.17
N CYS A 32 -11.12 1.99 -2.99
CA CYS A 32 -11.05 3.45 -2.97
C CYS A 32 -11.44 4.01 -1.59
N ARG A 33 -12.60 3.60 -1.05
CA ARG A 33 -13.06 4.07 0.26
C ARG A 33 -12.14 3.64 1.39
N THR A 34 -11.59 2.43 1.35
CA THR A 34 -10.71 1.94 2.42
C THR A 34 -9.39 2.70 2.46
N TYR A 35 -8.80 3.01 1.30
CA TYR A 35 -7.58 3.82 1.23
C TYR A 35 -7.83 5.27 1.66
N GLN A 36 -8.92 5.89 1.20
CA GLN A 36 -9.31 7.23 1.63
C GLN A 36 -9.58 7.30 3.13
N MET A 37 -10.28 6.29 3.68
CA MET A 37 -10.52 6.20 5.12
C MET A 37 -9.21 6.06 5.91
N ALA A 38 -8.26 5.26 5.42
CA ALA A 38 -6.95 5.14 6.05
C ALA A 38 -6.16 6.46 6.01
N PHE A 39 -6.18 7.16 4.88
CA PHE A 39 -5.53 8.46 4.74
C PHE A 39 -6.14 9.50 5.69
N ASP A 40 -7.47 9.61 5.73
CA ASP A 40 -8.17 10.55 6.60
C ASP A 40 -7.95 10.22 8.08
N HIS A 41 -8.07 8.94 8.46
CA HIS A 41 -7.85 8.49 9.83
C HIS A 41 -6.41 8.70 10.28
N SER A 42 -5.42 8.59 9.37
CA SER A 42 -4.03 8.94 9.67
C SER A 42 -3.86 10.42 10.04
N ARG A 43 -4.74 11.32 9.58
CA ARG A 43 -4.67 12.76 9.87
C ARG A 43 -5.53 13.17 11.05
N SER A 44 -6.67 12.50 11.26
CA SER A 44 -7.67 12.88 12.26
C SER A 44 -7.49 12.20 13.62
N THR A 45 -6.87 11.01 13.69
CA THR A 45 -6.79 10.26 14.94
C THR A 45 -5.94 10.96 15.99
N ARG A 46 -6.46 11.01 17.22
CA ARG A 46 -5.77 11.59 18.38
C ARG A 46 -4.74 10.63 18.96
N ILE A 47 -4.92 9.32 18.74
CA ILE A 47 -4.05 8.27 19.29
C ILE A 47 -2.74 8.28 18.50
N LYS A 48 -1.64 8.64 19.19
CA LYS A 48 -0.31 8.79 18.56
C LYS A 48 0.16 7.53 17.86
N ASP A 49 0.07 6.36 18.50
CA ASP A 49 0.52 5.10 17.93
C ASP A 49 -0.27 4.75 16.65
N GLU A 50 -1.58 4.98 16.62
CA GLU A 50 -2.42 4.72 15.44
C GLU A 50 -2.11 5.65 14.28
N ARG A 51 -1.94 6.95 14.58
CA ARG A 51 -1.53 7.95 13.60
C ARG A 51 -0.21 7.57 12.93
N VAL A 52 0.80 7.26 13.75
CA VAL A 52 2.14 6.91 13.25
C VAL A 52 2.08 5.62 12.44
N LEU A 53 1.32 4.61 12.87
CA LEU A 53 1.17 3.37 12.13
C LEU A 53 0.57 3.60 10.72
N LEU A 54 -0.56 4.30 10.64
CA LEU A 54 -1.24 4.55 9.36
C LEU A 54 -0.40 5.42 8.43
N HIS A 55 0.25 6.45 8.96
CA HIS A 55 1.15 7.26 8.17
C HIS A 55 2.34 6.45 7.64
N SER A 56 2.91 5.58 8.48
CA SER A 56 4.06 4.76 8.11
C SER A 56 3.70 3.70 7.05
N VAL A 57 2.53 3.06 7.17
CA VAL A 57 2.09 2.07 6.17
C VAL A 57 1.73 2.73 4.84
N LEU A 58 1.15 3.93 4.84
CA LEU A 58 0.89 4.70 3.63
C LEU A 58 2.19 5.11 2.94
N ARG A 59 3.18 5.61 3.68
CA ARG A 59 4.52 5.91 3.14
C ARG A 59 5.22 4.67 2.59
N LEU A 60 5.14 3.55 3.30
CA LEU A 60 5.69 2.28 2.84
C LEU A 60 5.03 1.84 1.53
N TRP A 61 3.71 1.99 1.44
CA TRP A 61 2.95 1.67 0.24
C TRP A 61 3.33 2.59 -0.94
N VAL A 62 3.43 3.91 -0.74
CA VAL A 62 3.87 4.85 -1.78
C VAL A 62 5.30 4.53 -2.24
N GLY A 63 6.24 4.33 -1.31
CA GLY A 63 7.61 3.96 -1.64
C GLY A 63 7.67 2.68 -2.47
N SER A 64 6.86 1.69 -2.12
CA SER A 64 6.77 0.42 -2.87
C SER A 64 6.20 0.61 -4.29
N ARG A 65 5.47 1.69 -4.55
CA ARG A 65 4.92 2.03 -5.88
C ARG A 65 5.90 2.83 -6.71
N MET A 66 6.72 3.68 -6.11
CA MET A 66 7.81 4.37 -6.79
C MET A 66 8.75 3.36 -7.47
N GLU A 67 9.10 2.27 -6.78
CA GLU A 67 9.95 1.20 -7.31
C GLU A 67 9.26 0.29 -8.35
N SER A 68 7.94 0.41 -8.54
CA SER A 68 7.17 -0.56 -9.35
C SER A 68 6.98 -0.19 -10.81
N LYS A 69 7.31 1.04 -11.21
CA LYS A 69 7.17 1.52 -12.59
C LYS A 69 8.46 2.17 -13.05
N GLN A 70 8.69 2.12 -14.36
CA GLN A 70 9.79 2.83 -14.99
C GLN A 70 9.59 4.34 -14.85
N GLU A 71 10.64 5.00 -14.36
CA GLU A 71 10.70 6.44 -14.24
C GLU A 71 11.02 7.09 -15.59
N ARG A 72 10.59 8.34 -15.76
CA ARG A 72 10.88 9.13 -16.96
C ARG A 72 11.16 10.57 -16.59
N VAL A 73 12.04 11.21 -17.34
CA VAL A 73 12.20 12.65 -17.27
C VAL A 73 11.00 13.30 -17.97
N SER A 74 10.33 14.22 -17.28
CA SER A 74 9.12 14.89 -17.76
C SER A 74 9.18 16.42 -17.65
N GLY A 75 10.35 16.97 -17.30
CA GLY A 75 10.60 18.42 -17.27
C GLY A 75 11.15 18.94 -18.61
N GLU A 76 11.31 20.26 -18.70
CA GLU A 76 11.93 20.94 -19.85
C GLU A 76 13.42 20.60 -19.99
N GLU A 77 14.12 20.46 -18.86
CA GLU A 77 15.50 19.96 -18.82
C GLU A 77 15.50 18.43 -19.01
N VAL A 78 16.19 17.97 -20.05
CA VAL A 78 16.26 16.56 -20.47
C VAL A 78 17.69 16.00 -20.36
N LEU A 79 18.58 16.69 -19.65
CA LEU A 79 19.98 16.33 -19.42
C LEU A 79 20.79 16.13 -20.72
N GLY A 80 20.43 16.88 -21.77
CA GLY A 80 20.99 16.72 -23.11
C GLY A 80 20.70 15.37 -23.77
N MET A 81 19.73 14.60 -23.26
CA MET A 81 19.37 13.29 -23.79
C MET A 81 18.43 13.41 -24.98
N THR A 82 18.38 12.35 -25.79
CA THR A 82 17.35 12.15 -26.82
C THR A 82 16.25 11.22 -26.29
N PRO A 83 15.01 11.36 -26.78
CA PRO A 83 13.95 10.43 -26.44
C PRO A 83 14.25 9.06 -27.04
N GLN A 84 13.75 8.00 -26.41
CA GLN A 84 13.89 6.65 -26.92
C GLN A 84 13.18 6.48 -28.27
N ASP A 85 13.90 5.97 -29.27
CA ASP A 85 13.42 5.83 -30.65
C ASP A 85 13.62 4.43 -31.27
N TRP A 86 14.28 3.50 -30.57
CA TRP A 86 14.67 2.19 -31.14
C TRP A 86 13.55 1.14 -31.22
N ASP A 87 12.48 1.27 -30.42
CA ASP A 87 11.32 0.37 -30.46
C ASP A 87 10.01 1.14 -30.33
N SER A 88 9.31 1.28 -31.46
CA SER A 88 8.00 1.97 -31.57
C SER A 88 6.87 1.28 -30.81
N THR A 89 7.02 -0.01 -30.48
CA THR A 89 6.01 -0.80 -29.75
C THR A 89 6.21 -0.75 -28.24
N ALA A 90 7.39 -0.31 -27.79
CA ALA A 90 7.70 -0.20 -26.38
C ALA A 90 6.90 0.92 -25.71
N GLY A 91 6.41 0.66 -24.50
CA GLY A 91 5.62 1.64 -23.73
C GLY A 91 6.39 2.92 -23.35
N ASN A 92 7.70 2.97 -23.59
CA ASN A 92 8.59 4.09 -23.35
C ASN A 92 9.11 4.76 -24.65
N TYR A 93 8.60 4.38 -25.82
CA TYR A 93 8.87 5.08 -27.08
C TYR A 93 8.51 6.58 -26.98
N GLY A 94 9.39 7.43 -27.50
CA GLY A 94 9.25 8.88 -27.47
C GLY A 94 9.43 9.52 -26.07
N LYS A 95 9.92 8.76 -25.07
CA LYS A 95 10.14 9.27 -23.71
C LYS A 95 11.63 9.38 -23.38
N TYR A 96 11.94 10.32 -22.50
CA TYR A 96 13.27 10.47 -21.92
C TYR A 96 13.41 9.53 -20.72
N LEU A 97 14.26 8.52 -20.86
CA LEU A 97 14.54 7.56 -19.79
C LEU A 97 15.42 8.21 -18.72
N VAL A 98 15.25 7.81 -17.46
CA VAL A 98 16.16 8.23 -16.40
C VAL A 98 17.54 7.55 -16.62
N PRO A 99 18.66 8.29 -16.60
CA PRO A 99 19.99 7.71 -16.67
C PRO A 99 20.22 6.63 -15.61
N PRO A 100 20.91 5.52 -15.92
CA PRO A 100 21.10 4.41 -14.97
C PRO A 100 21.69 4.81 -13.62
N VAL A 101 22.62 5.78 -13.61
CA VAL A 101 23.22 6.29 -12.36
C VAL A 101 22.20 7.06 -11.52
N LEU A 102 21.33 7.85 -12.14
CA LEU A 102 20.28 8.57 -11.43
C LEU A 102 19.21 7.60 -10.92
N GLN A 103 18.82 6.62 -11.74
CA GLN A 103 17.90 5.56 -11.34
C GLN A 103 18.42 4.83 -10.09
N ALA A 104 19.68 4.39 -10.11
CA ALA A 104 20.29 3.73 -8.94
C ALA A 104 20.32 4.63 -7.69
N GLN A 105 20.54 5.94 -7.84
CA GLN A 105 20.48 6.87 -6.72
C GLN A 105 19.08 7.01 -6.15
N ILE A 106 18.06 7.06 -7.00
CA ILE A 106 16.65 7.11 -6.59
C ILE A 106 16.29 5.84 -5.82
N GLU A 107 16.64 4.66 -6.33
CA GLU A 107 16.40 3.37 -5.67
C GLU A 107 17.06 3.29 -4.29
N ILE A 108 18.32 3.75 -4.18
CA ILE A 108 19.05 3.82 -2.90
C ILE A 108 18.33 4.75 -1.92
N LEU A 109 17.90 5.93 -2.37
CA LEU A 109 17.20 6.89 -1.53
C LEU A 109 15.84 6.36 -1.07
N THR A 110 15.03 5.83 -1.98
CA THR A 110 13.72 5.24 -1.66
C THR A 110 13.89 4.09 -0.66
N THR A 111 14.84 3.19 -0.91
CA THR A 111 15.08 2.03 -0.04
C THR A 111 15.55 2.44 1.35
N SER A 112 16.60 3.25 1.42
CA SER A 112 17.26 3.59 2.70
C SER A 112 16.47 4.59 3.53
N MET A 113 15.76 5.53 2.91
CA MET A 113 15.08 6.63 3.60
C MET A 113 13.59 6.37 3.84
N ILE A 114 12.97 5.48 3.05
CA ILE A 114 11.51 5.25 3.10
C ILE A 114 11.23 3.79 3.42
N LEU A 115 11.62 2.85 2.55
CA LEU A 115 11.19 1.45 2.68
C LEU A 115 11.68 0.80 3.98
N LEU A 116 13.00 0.81 4.23
CA LEU A 116 13.57 0.15 5.41
C LEU A 116 13.12 0.79 6.74
N PRO A 117 13.10 2.13 6.89
CA PRO A 117 12.59 2.76 8.11
C PRO A 117 11.10 2.48 8.33
N MET A 118 10.26 2.61 7.29
CA MET A 118 8.82 2.42 7.43
C MET A 118 8.46 0.96 7.68
N GLN A 119 9.16 0.00 7.07
CA GLN A 119 8.99 -1.43 7.37
C GLN A 119 9.19 -1.71 8.86
N LYS A 120 10.29 -1.21 9.43
CA LYS A 120 10.61 -1.39 10.86
C LYS A 120 9.57 -0.74 11.75
N GLU A 121 9.15 0.49 11.43
CA GLU A 121 8.18 1.25 12.23
C GLU A 121 6.79 0.61 12.19
N VAL A 122 6.32 0.20 11.00
CA VAL A 122 5.04 -0.51 10.82
C VAL A 122 5.04 -1.80 11.61
N LEU A 123 6.07 -2.65 11.47
CA LEU A 123 6.14 -3.92 12.19
C LEU A 123 6.10 -3.72 13.71
N LYS A 124 6.94 -2.81 14.21
CA LYS A 124 7.06 -2.50 15.64
C LYS A 124 5.74 -2.01 16.25
N ILE A 125 5.05 -1.08 15.59
CA ILE A 125 3.82 -0.50 16.13
C ILE A 125 2.66 -1.48 15.96
N LEU A 126 2.55 -2.12 14.79
CA LEU A 126 1.49 -3.09 14.52
C LEU A 126 1.54 -4.25 15.53
N GLN A 127 2.73 -4.83 15.75
CA GLN A 127 2.92 -5.88 16.74
C GLN A 127 2.50 -5.42 18.14
N ARG A 128 2.91 -4.21 18.55
CA ARG A 128 2.53 -3.65 19.85
C ARG A 128 1.01 -3.47 19.99
N LEU A 129 0.32 -2.98 18.96
CA LEU A 129 -1.14 -2.80 19.01
C LEU A 129 -1.87 -4.14 19.04
N ILE A 130 -1.38 -5.13 18.30
CA ILE A 130 -1.87 -6.52 18.30
C ILE A 130 -1.68 -7.16 19.69
N GLU A 131 -0.49 -7.06 20.28
CA GLU A 131 -0.16 -7.64 21.59
C GLU A 131 -0.93 -6.99 22.74
N LYS A 132 -1.15 -5.68 22.67
CA LYS A 132 -2.04 -4.98 23.62
C LYS A 132 -3.47 -5.51 23.57
N ASN A 133 -3.88 -6.12 22.46
CA ASN A 133 -5.18 -6.75 22.25
C ASN A 133 -6.37 -5.85 22.64
N LEU A 134 -6.23 -4.54 22.40
CA LEU A 134 -7.26 -3.57 22.72
C LEU A 134 -8.18 -3.41 21.52
N ILE A 135 -9.47 -3.66 21.74
CA ILE A 135 -10.49 -3.63 20.68
C ILE A 135 -10.67 -2.23 20.11
N LYS A 136 -10.34 -1.17 20.86
CA LYS A 136 -10.31 0.20 20.37
C LYS A 136 -9.35 0.45 19.19
N SER A 137 -8.24 -0.29 19.11
CA SER A 137 -7.27 -0.14 18.01
C SER A 137 -7.56 -1.07 16.83
N TRP A 138 -8.63 -1.86 16.91
CA TRP A 138 -9.01 -2.80 15.86
C TRP A 138 -9.19 -2.12 14.50
N PHE A 139 -9.83 -0.95 14.46
CA PHE A 139 -10.09 -0.23 13.22
C PHE A 139 -8.79 0.14 12.48
N THR A 140 -7.82 0.68 13.22
CA THR A 140 -6.49 1.03 12.70
C THR A 140 -5.72 -0.22 12.24
N ILE A 141 -5.79 -1.33 13.00
CA ILE A 141 -5.19 -2.62 12.63
C ILE A 141 -5.81 -3.12 11.32
N TYR A 142 -7.14 -3.08 11.20
CA TYR A 142 -7.85 -3.49 9.99
C TYR A 142 -7.37 -2.70 8.76
N LEU A 143 -7.38 -1.36 8.83
CA LEU A 143 -6.95 -0.52 7.70
C LEU A 143 -5.49 -0.79 7.31
N THR A 144 -4.62 -0.95 8.30
CA THR A 144 -3.20 -1.25 8.08
C THR A 144 -3.02 -2.58 7.37
N LEU A 145 -3.66 -3.65 7.87
CA LEU A 145 -3.56 -4.97 7.28
C LEU A 145 -4.19 -5.02 5.89
N PHE A 146 -5.29 -4.30 5.67
CA PHE A 146 -5.91 -4.17 4.35
C PHE A 146 -4.93 -3.59 3.33
N ILE A 147 -4.26 -2.47 3.65
CA ILE A 147 -3.27 -1.84 2.78
C ILE A 147 -2.11 -2.80 2.49
N LEU A 148 -1.59 -3.50 3.50
CA LEU A 148 -0.49 -4.44 3.34
C LEU A 148 -0.89 -5.64 2.47
N LEU A 149 -2.05 -6.25 2.73
CA LEU A 149 -2.56 -7.39 1.95
C LEU A 149 -2.84 -7.00 0.50
N HIS A 150 -3.47 -5.84 0.28
CA HIS A 150 -3.66 -5.30 -1.06
C HIS A 150 -2.32 -5.01 -1.74
N SER A 151 -1.32 -4.50 -1.00
CA SER A 151 0.01 -4.28 -1.54
C SER A 151 0.66 -5.59 -2.04
N CYS A 152 0.57 -6.67 -1.27
CA CYS A 152 1.03 -8.00 -1.68
C CYS A 152 0.31 -8.45 -2.97
N SER A 153 -1.01 -8.28 -3.06
CA SER A 153 -1.77 -8.62 -4.28
C SER A 153 -1.28 -7.85 -5.51
N MET A 154 -1.02 -6.55 -5.37
CA MET A 154 -0.50 -5.72 -6.46
C MET A 154 0.91 -6.15 -6.88
N LEU A 155 1.79 -6.49 -5.94
CA LEU A 155 3.15 -6.98 -6.23
C LEU A 155 3.12 -8.35 -6.93
N THR A 156 2.27 -9.28 -6.46
CA THR A 156 2.05 -10.56 -7.13
C THR A 156 1.54 -10.37 -8.57
N ARG A 157 0.63 -9.41 -8.79
CA ARG A 157 0.17 -9.06 -10.15
C ARG A 157 1.28 -8.48 -11.01
N ALA A 158 2.15 -7.63 -10.44
CA ALA A 158 3.29 -7.07 -11.16
C ALA A 158 4.24 -8.18 -11.65
N GLU A 159 4.55 -9.17 -10.80
CA GLU A 159 5.35 -10.33 -11.18
C GLU A 159 4.72 -11.18 -12.29
N ALA A 160 3.39 -11.30 -12.30
CA ALA A 160 2.67 -12.00 -13.38
C ALA A 160 2.73 -11.23 -14.70
N VAL A 161 2.54 -9.91 -14.66
CA VAL A 161 2.66 -9.05 -15.84
C VAL A 161 4.10 -9.06 -16.38
N ARG A 162 5.10 -9.06 -15.49
CA ARG A 162 6.50 -9.18 -15.86
C ARG A 162 6.80 -10.51 -16.54
N ALA A 163 6.30 -11.62 -15.99
CA ALA A 163 6.44 -12.94 -16.62
C ALA A 163 5.85 -12.98 -18.04
N ALA A 164 4.68 -12.38 -18.24
CA ALA A 164 4.04 -12.33 -19.56
C ALA A 164 4.80 -11.47 -20.58
N ARG A 165 5.54 -10.45 -20.12
CA ARG A 165 6.29 -9.52 -21.00
C ARG A 165 7.72 -9.96 -21.27
N GLU A 166 8.42 -10.40 -20.23
CA GLU A 166 9.86 -10.69 -20.24
C GLU A 166 10.16 -12.19 -20.20
N GLY A 167 9.12 -13.03 -20.05
CA GLY A 167 9.26 -14.47 -19.98
C GLY A 167 10.06 -15.02 -21.15
N LYS A 168 10.98 -15.95 -20.86
CA LYS A 168 11.76 -16.63 -21.89
C LYS A 168 10.81 -17.30 -22.89
N ILE A 169 11.14 -17.22 -24.18
CA ILE A 169 10.40 -17.93 -25.24
C ILE A 169 10.25 -19.41 -24.84
N GLY A 170 9.01 -19.89 -24.73
CA GLY A 170 8.67 -21.25 -24.29
C GLY A 170 8.42 -21.43 -22.78
N SER A 171 8.62 -20.40 -21.96
CA SER A 171 8.26 -20.42 -20.54
C SER A 171 6.78 -20.10 -20.34
N GLN A 172 6.04 -21.02 -19.71
CA GLN A 172 4.66 -20.82 -19.26
C GLN A 172 4.60 -20.39 -17.78
N ALA A 173 5.68 -19.78 -17.27
CA ALA A 173 5.75 -19.38 -15.87
C ALA A 173 4.72 -18.28 -15.56
N ARG A 174 3.87 -18.52 -14.56
CA ARG A 174 2.84 -17.57 -14.14
C ARG A 174 3.41 -16.29 -13.51
N TYR A 175 4.60 -16.37 -12.91
CA TYR A 175 5.27 -15.28 -12.21
C TYR A 175 6.74 -15.24 -12.61
N TRP A 176 7.32 -14.03 -12.64
CA TRP A 176 8.72 -13.85 -13.02
C TRP A 176 9.65 -14.43 -11.97
N ASN A 177 9.43 -14.08 -10.69
CA ASN A 177 10.07 -14.73 -9.55
C ASN A 177 9.01 -15.48 -8.74
N HIS A 178 9.07 -16.81 -8.73
CA HIS A 178 8.12 -17.63 -7.97
C HIS A 178 8.33 -17.52 -6.46
N GLN A 179 9.60 -17.54 -6.02
CA GLN A 179 9.97 -17.54 -4.61
C GLN A 179 9.50 -16.25 -3.91
N ILE A 180 9.65 -15.08 -4.55
CA ILE A 180 9.20 -13.83 -3.95
C ILE A 180 7.67 -13.79 -3.79
N VAL A 181 6.92 -14.40 -4.72
CA VAL A 181 5.46 -14.51 -4.64
C VAL A 181 5.04 -15.45 -3.52
N GLU A 182 5.76 -16.55 -3.30
CA GLU A 182 5.55 -17.44 -2.15
C GLU A 182 5.79 -16.70 -0.83
N GLU A 183 6.85 -15.89 -0.74
CA GLU A 183 7.14 -15.05 0.43
C GLU A 183 6.02 -14.04 0.70
N PHE A 184 5.49 -13.37 -0.34
CA PHE A 184 4.33 -12.48 -0.21
C PHE A 184 3.10 -13.23 0.32
N HIS A 185 2.82 -14.41 -0.20
CA HIS A 185 1.68 -15.21 0.25
C HIS A 185 1.87 -15.73 1.68
N SER A 186 3.08 -16.12 2.06
CA SER A 186 3.41 -16.52 3.43
C SER A 186 3.21 -15.36 4.42
N GLY A 187 3.69 -14.16 4.06
CA GLY A 187 3.46 -12.94 4.83
C GLY A 187 1.97 -12.59 4.95
N ALA A 188 1.21 -12.69 3.86
CA ALA A 188 -0.23 -12.47 3.85
C ALA A 188 -0.99 -13.43 4.77
N LYS A 189 -0.65 -14.73 4.74
CA LYS A 189 -1.24 -15.72 5.65
C LYS A 189 -0.95 -15.40 7.11
N THR A 190 0.28 -15.01 7.43
CA THR A 190 0.68 -14.59 8.78
C THR A 190 -0.13 -13.38 9.23
N MET A 191 -0.24 -12.34 8.40
CA MET A 191 -1.05 -11.15 8.69
C MET A 191 -2.52 -11.48 8.95
N LEU A 192 -3.11 -12.38 8.15
CA LEU A 192 -4.50 -12.83 8.34
C LEU A 192 -4.67 -13.62 9.64
N ALA A 193 -3.71 -14.49 10.00
CA ALA A 193 -3.74 -15.22 11.27
C ALA A 193 -3.75 -14.27 12.47
N TYR A 194 -2.89 -13.24 12.45
CA TYR A 194 -2.89 -12.19 13.49
C TYR A 194 -4.20 -11.40 13.51
N PHE A 195 -4.74 -11.05 12.34
CA PHE A 195 -6.04 -10.38 12.27
C PHE A 195 -7.14 -11.19 12.95
N HIS A 196 -7.20 -12.50 12.67
CA HIS A 196 -8.17 -13.39 13.29
C HIS A 196 -7.96 -13.55 14.79
N TYR A 197 -6.71 -13.59 15.24
CA TYR A 197 -6.37 -13.64 16.67
C TYR A 197 -6.87 -12.39 17.41
N CYS A 198 -6.53 -11.19 16.94
CA CYS A 198 -6.94 -9.94 17.59
C CYS A 198 -8.42 -9.61 17.44
N SER A 199 -9.03 -9.98 16.31
CA SER A 199 -10.44 -9.67 16.02
C SER A 199 -11.41 -10.73 16.56
N LYS A 200 -10.90 -11.74 17.28
CA LYS A 200 -11.65 -12.95 17.68
C LYS A 200 -12.45 -13.54 16.49
N GLY A 201 -11.80 -13.65 15.33
CA GLY A 201 -12.41 -14.10 14.07
C GLY A 201 -12.93 -12.96 13.19
N SER A 202 -14.08 -13.16 12.54
CA SER A 202 -14.75 -12.19 11.64
C SER A 202 -15.67 -11.21 12.37
N HIS A 203 -15.63 -11.20 13.70
CA HIS A 203 -16.61 -10.53 14.54
C HIS A 203 -16.84 -9.05 14.19
N PRO A 204 -15.82 -8.26 13.84
CA PRO A 204 -16.02 -6.84 13.53
C PRO A 204 -16.78 -6.56 12.22
N PHE A 205 -16.85 -7.50 11.27
CA PHE A 205 -17.70 -7.35 10.08
C PHE A 205 -19.05 -8.06 10.23
N ALA A 206 -19.19 -8.92 11.25
CA ALA A 206 -20.42 -9.60 11.61
C ALA A 206 -21.19 -8.91 12.74
N MET A 207 -20.56 -7.95 13.44
CA MET A 207 -21.15 -7.18 14.53
C MET A 207 -22.16 -6.18 14.00
N ASP A 208 -23.25 -6.03 14.75
CA ASP A 208 -24.25 -5.00 14.54
C ASP A 208 -23.74 -3.67 15.12
N TRP A 209 -23.13 -2.85 14.27
CA TRP A 209 -22.63 -1.52 14.64
C TRP A 209 -23.72 -0.46 14.80
N THR A 210 -24.98 -0.81 14.56
CA THR A 210 -26.10 0.08 14.93
C THR A 210 -26.32 0.09 16.45
N ARG A 211 -25.79 -0.90 17.17
CA ARG A 211 -25.90 -0.99 18.64
C ARG A 211 -24.89 -0.08 19.34
N PRO A 212 -25.34 0.84 20.21
CA PRO A 212 -24.44 1.75 20.93
C PRO A 212 -23.38 1.05 21.77
N THR A 213 -23.66 -0.15 22.28
CA THR A 213 -22.73 -0.94 23.10
C THR A 213 -21.49 -1.38 22.32
N ASN A 214 -21.65 -1.73 21.03
CA ASN A 214 -20.56 -2.19 20.18
C ASN A 214 -19.70 -1.01 19.73
N VAL A 215 -20.34 0.11 19.37
CA VAL A 215 -19.67 1.36 19.01
C VAL A 215 -18.84 1.89 20.18
N ALA A 216 -19.41 1.94 21.39
CA ALA A 216 -18.71 2.39 22.58
C ALA A 216 -17.52 1.47 22.95
N PHE A 217 -17.67 0.16 22.74
CA PHE A 217 -16.63 -0.82 23.04
C PHE A 217 -15.41 -0.73 22.10
N ALA A 218 -15.63 -0.36 20.84
CA ALA A 218 -14.56 -0.14 19.86
C ALA A 218 -14.14 1.34 19.76
N GLU A 219 -14.72 2.23 20.57
CA GLU A 219 -14.47 3.68 20.57
C GLU A 219 -14.59 4.32 19.18
N LEU A 220 -15.50 3.80 18.34
CA LEU A 220 -15.64 4.25 16.96
C LEU A 220 -16.42 5.55 16.87
N ASP A 221 -15.99 6.45 15.98
CA ASP A 221 -16.76 7.63 15.62
C ASP A 221 -17.87 7.31 14.60
N GLN A 222 -18.79 8.27 14.41
CA GLN A 222 -19.93 8.09 13.51
C GLN A 222 -19.51 7.80 12.05
N ARG A 223 -18.40 8.38 11.60
CA ARG A 223 -17.89 8.20 10.24
C ARG A 223 -17.31 6.80 10.05
N GLN A 224 -16.58 6.30 11.05
CA GLN A 224 -16.03 4.95 11.06
C GLN A 224 -17.13 3.89 11.09
N VAL A 225 -18.18 4.10 11.90
CA VAL A 225 -19.35 3.21 11.96
C VAL A 225 -20.05 3.12 10.60
N GLN A 226 -20.31 4.27 9.97
CA GLN A 226 -20.91 4.31 8.63
C GLN A 226 -20.04 3.56 7.61
N PHE A 227 -18.74 3.83 7.59
CA PHE A 227 -17.80 3.17 6.69
C PHE A 227 -17.77 1.65 6.87
N ILE A 228 -17.80 1.13 8.10
CA ILE A 228 -17.82 -0.32 8.34
C ILE A 228 -19.13 -0.93 7.82
N GLY A 229 -20.27 -0.27 8.05
CA GLY A 229 -21.57 -0.71 7.55
C GLY A 229 -21.61 -0.80 6.02
N GLU A 230 -21.09 0.22 5.34
CA GLU A 230 -20.97 0.23 3.88
C GLU A 230 -20.01 -0.86 3.38
N THR A 231 -18.86 -1.01 4.03
CA THR A 231 -17.85 -2.03 3.70
C THR A 231 -18.43 -3.44 3.83
N ALA A 232 -19.18 -3.71 4.90
CA ALA A 232 -19.85 -4.99 5.09
C ALA A 232 -20.87 -5.29 3.99
N ARG A 233 -21.59 -4.26 3.50
CA ARG A 233 -22.49 -4.40 2.35
C ARG A 233 -21.73 -4.72 1.06
N LEU A 234 -20.69 -3.95 0.73
CA LEU A 234 -19.86 -4.17 -0.47
C LEU A 234 -19.21 -5.56 -0.49
N VAL A 235 -18.80 -6.08 0.67
CA VAL A 235 -18.23 -7.44 0.77
C VAL A 235 -19.30 -8.51 0.56
N LYS A 236 -20.55 -8.30 0.99
CA LYS A 236 -21.67 -9.21 0.71
C LYS A 236 -21.99 -9.25 -0.78
N ASP A 237 -22.08 -8.08 -1.42
CA ASP A 237 -22.41 -7.94 -2.84
C ASP A 237 -21.35 -8.57 -3.76
N LYS A 238 -20.07 -8.60 -3.34
CA LYS A 238 -18.99 -9.30 -4.08
C LYS A 238 -18.96 -10.83 -3.89
N ARG A 239 -19.70 -11.36 -2.92
CA ARG A 239 -19.79 -12.82 -2.65
C ARG A 239 -20.99 -13.48 -3.32
N SER A 240 -22.01 -12.69 -3.70
CA SER A 240 -23.16 -13.10 -4.52
C SER A 240 -22.81 -13.08 -6.00
#